data_AF-M8BZK6-F1
#
_entry.id   AF-M8BZK6-F1
#
_cell.length_a   1.000
_cell.length_b   1.000
_cell.length_c   1.000
_cell.angle_alpha   90.00
_cell.angle_beta   90.00
_cell.angle_gamma   90.00
#
_symmetry.space_group_name_H-M   'P 1'
#
loop_
_entity.id
_entity.type
_entity.pdbx_description
1 polymer ?
#
loop_
_entity_poly.entity_id
_entity_poly.type
_entity_poly.pdbx_seq_one_letter_code
_entity_poly.pdbx_strand_id
1 'polypeptide(L)'
;MGDAVTTVTKIVEIVMKIKKAADMVKQNEDVCKQIQSRVEILSSTLSQYQDNEELMDNWGVMRTLEALADVLGEALKLVTDCQEADTNFVCLFYNAGNLSQELIKVEQRISNKNMDAMFAIMAFLLPKPTTPSSVRPTAQERQRLGVIGIILILVFPLSKKSLS
;
A
#
# COMPACT_ATOMS: atom_id res chain seq x y z
N MET A 1 -9.74 19.30 8.58
CA MET A 1 -9.38 17.89 8.36
C MET A 1 -9.71 17.64 6.90
N GLY A 2 -8.72 17.36 6.05
CA GLY A 2 -8.99 17.05 4.65
C GLY A 2 -9.57 15.64 4.53
N ASP A 3 -10.25 15.33 3.44
CA ASP A 3 -10.63 13.97 3.09
C ASP A 3 -9.50 13.28 2.28
N ALA A 4 -9.56 11.96 2.17
CA ALA A 4 -8.57 11.21 1.41
C ALA A 4 -8.61 11.55 -0.09
N VAL A 5 -9.77 11.96 -0.65
CA VAL A 5 -9.92 12.37 -2.05
C VAL A 5 -9.05 13.59 -2.36
N THR A 6 -9.07 14.59 -1.49
CA THR A 6 -8.22 15.78 -1.56
C THR A 6 -6.75 15.39 -1.51
N THR A 7 -6.41 14.41 -0.68
CA THR A 7 -5.03 13.91 -0.54
C THR A 7 -4.56 13.16 -1.79
N VAL A 8 -5.41 12.31 -2.39
CA VAL A 8 -5.12 11.65 -3.67
C VAL A 8 -4.91 12.68 -4.78
N THR A 9 -5.75 13.72 -4.83
CA THR A 9 -5.58 14.83 -5.80
C THR A 9 -4.23 15.52 -5.63
N LYS A 10 -3.83 15.82 -4.38
CA LYS A 10 -2.50 16.37 -4.08
C LYS A 10 -1.37 15.43 -4.52
N ILE A 11 -1.52 14.12 -4.32
CA ILE A 11 -0.55 13.11 -4.78
C ILE A 11 -0.39 13.17 -6.30
N VAL A 12 -1.50 13.18 -7.05
CA VAL A 12 -1.49 13.28 -8.52
C VAL A 12 -0.75 14.53 -8.98
N GLU A 13 -1.01 15.68 -8.35
CA GLU A 13 -0.31 16.93 -8.67
C GLU A 13 1.20 16.86 -8.40
N ILE A 14 1.61 16.26 -7.27
CA ILE A 14 3.03 16.08 -6.95
C ILE A 14 3.70 15.15 -7.96
N VAL A 15 3.06 14.03 -8.30
CA VAL A 15 3.54 13.06 -9.30
C VAL A 15 3.76 13.74 -10.65
N MET A 16 2.83 14.58 -11.10
CA MET A 16 3.01 15.35 -12.33
C MET A 16 4.21 16.29 -12.28
N LYS A 17 4.48 16.92 -11.14
CA LYS A 17 5.67 17.77 -10.95
C LYS A 17 6.96 16.94 -10.94
N ILE A 18 6.97 15.77 -10.29
CA ILE A 18 8.11 14.84 -10.29
C ILE A 18 8.42 14.40 -11.72
N LYS A 19 7.40 14.00 -12.49
CA LYS A 19 7.53 13.62 -13.90
C LYS A 19 8.24 14.72 -14.70
N LYS A 20 7.69 15.93 -14.65
CA LYS A 20 8.28 17.09 -15.34
C LYS A 20 9.71 17.36 -14.89
N ALA A 21 9.97 17.24 -13.59
CA ALA A 21 11.29 17.49 -13.05
C ALA A 21 12.31 16.44 -13.54
N ALA A 22 11.93 15.16 -13.50
CA ALA A 22 12.70 14.01 -13.96
C ALA A 22 12.98 14.03 -15.47
N ASP A 23 12.15 14.68 -16.28
CA ASP A 23 12.40 14.89 -17.72
C ASP A 23 13.47 15.95 -18.01
N MET A 24 13.88 16.73 -17.01
CA MET A 24 14.81 17.86 -17.15
C MET A 24 16.10 17.70 -16.34
N VAL A 25 16.34 16.53 -15.75
CA VAL A 25 17.52 16.28 -14.90
C VAL A 25 18.80 16.26 -15.74
N LYS A 26 19.90 16.67 -15.11
CA LYS A 26 21.25 16.71 -15.71
C LYS A 26 22.24 15.78 -14.99
N GLN A 27 21.84 15.25 -13.85
CA GLN A 27 22.61 14.33 -13.01
C GLN A 27 21.67 13.29 -12.41
N ASN A 28 22.21 12.12 -12.04
CA ASN A 28 21.47 11.03 -11.42
C ASN A 28 20.22 10.58 -12.21
N GLU A 29 20.29 10.62 -13.54
CA GLU A 29 19.15 10.39 -14.43
C GLU A 29 18.48 9.04 -14.17
N ASP A 30 19.26 7.95 -14.09
CA ASP A 30 18.73 6.60 -13.87
C ASP A 30 17.87 6.51 -12.60
N VAL A 31 18.36 7.08 -11.49
CA VAL A 31 17.63 7.04 -10.20
C VAL A 31 16.39 7.94 -10.26
N CYS A 32 16.48 9.12 -10.89
CA CYS A 32 15.33 10.00 -11.07
C CYS A 32 14.24 9.38 -11.96
N LYS A 33 14.63 8.66 -13.02
CA LYS A 33 13.71 7.93 -13.90
C LYS A 33 13.06 6.75 -13.19
N GLN A 34 13.78 6.06 -12.31
CA GLN A 34 13.19 5.03 -11.45
C GLN A 34 12.13 5.60 -10.50
N ILE A 35 12.43 6.73 -9.85
CA ILE A 35 11.45 7.44 -9.01
C ILE A 35 10.23 7.83 -9.84
N GLN A 36 10.41 8.47 -11.00
CA GLN A 36 9.34 8.83 -11.93
C GLN A 36 8.43 7.63 -12.25
N SER A 37 9.02 6.51 -12.68
CA SER A 37 8.25 5.31 -13.03
C SER A 37 7.39 4.80 -11.86
N ARG A 38 7.96 4.77 -10.65
CA ARG A 38 7.23 4.30 -9.46
C ARG A 38 6.08 5.23 -9.07
N VAL A 39 6.32 6.54 -9.08
CA VAL A 39 5.27 7.50 -8.68
C VAL A 39 4.12 7.56 -9.69
N GLU A 40 4.41 7.34 -10.98
CA GLU A 40 3.38 7.22 -12.03
C GLU A 40 2.47 5.99 -11.82
N ILE A 41 3.06 4.83 -11.50
CA ILE A 41 2.30 3.62 -11.16
C ILE A 41 1.43 3.85 -9.92
N LEU A 42 2.04 4.38 -8.86
CA LEU A 42 1.37 4.69 -7.60
C LEU A 42 0.17 5.61 -7.80
N SER A 43 0.34 6.71 -8.55
CA SER A 43 -0.73 7.64 -8.86
C SER A 43 -1.86 6.96 -9.62
N SER A 44 -1.53 6.16 -10.64
CA SER A 44 -2.51 5.45 -11.46
C SER A 44 -3.30 4.41 -10.66
N THR A 45 -2.66 3.78 -9.68
CA THR A 45 -3.33 2.84 -8.76
C THR A 45 -4.27 3.57 -7.80
N LEU A 46 -3.83 4.67 -7.19
CA LEU A 46 -4.64 5.41 -6.22
C LEU A 46 -5.89 6.04 -6.86
N SER A 47 -5.80 6.55 -8.09
CA SER A 47 -6.94 7.11 -8.79
C SER A 47 -8.09 6.11 -9.02
N GLN A 48 -7.82 4.79 -9.05
CA GLN A 48 -8.87 3.78 -9.19
C GLN A 48 -9.80 3.69 -7.97
N TYR A 49 -9.33 4.16 -6.82
CA TYR A 49 -10.06 4.09 -5.56
C TYR A 49 -10.77 5.40 -5.20
N GLN A 50 -10.54 6.47 -5.98
CA GLN A 50 -10.96 7.84 -5.63
C GLN A 50 -12.48 8.00 -5.51
N ASP A 51 -13.26 7.22 -6.27
CA ASP A 51 -14.73 7.27 -6.26
C ASP A 51 -15.36 6.40 -5.15
N ASN A 52 -14.56 5.69 -4.36
CA ASN A 52 -15.06 4.89 -3.24
C ASN A 52 -15.16 5.76 -1.97
N GLU A 53 -16.34 6.34 -1.74
CA GLU A 53 -16.61 7.25 -0.62
C GLU A 53 -16.29 6.61 0.75
N GLU A 54 -16.75 5.38 1.01
CA GLU A 54 -16.52 4.71 2.31
C GLU A 54 -15.04 4.46 2.59
N LEU A 55 -14.27 4.10 1.55
CA LEU A 55 -12.82 3.95 1.64
C LEU A 55 -12.13 5.29 1.90
N MET A 56 -12.57 6.35 1.22
CA MET A 56 -11.96 7.68 1.33
C MET A 56 -12.29 8.39 2.65
N ASP A 57 -13.41 8.03 3.28
CA ASP A 57 -13.77 8.46 4.64
C ASP A 57 -13.04 7.66 5.73
N ASN A 58 -12.33 6.58 5.37
CA ASN A 58 -11.58 5.79 6.34
C ASN A 58 -10.34 6.55 6.84
N TRP A 59 -10.33 6.86 8.14
CA TRP A 59 -9.24 7.60 8.78
C TRP A 59 -7.87 6.90 8.68
N GLY A 60 -7.83 5.56 8.72
CA GLY A 60 -6.60 4.80 8.56
C GLY A 60 -6.00 4.96 7.16
N VAL A 61 -6.85 4.90 6.14
CA VAL A 61 -6.47 5.13 4.73
C VAL A 61 -5.98 6.57 4.56
N MET A 62 -6.76 7.56 5.02
CA MET A 62 -6.40 8.98 4.94
C MET A 62 -5.01 9.25 5.55
N ARG A 63 -4.75 8.78 6.78
CA ARG A 63 -3.44 8.91 7.46
C ARG A 63 -2.29 8.36 6.63
N THR A 64 -2.47 7.20 6.02
CA THR A 64 -1.41 6.58 5.20
C THR A 64 -1.16 7.33 3.89
N LEU A 65 -2.22 7.88 3.28
CA LEU A 65 -2.10 8.70 2.07
C LEU A 65 -1.46 10.06 2.36
N GLU A 66 -1.74 10.68 3.50
CA GLU A 66 -1.06 11.91 3.92
C GLU A 66 0.45 11.69 4.07
N ALA A 67 0.84 10.63 4.78
CA ALA A 67 2.25 10.28 4.97
C ALA A 67 2.96 9.93 3.64
N LEU A 68 2.23 9.35 2.69
CA LEU A 68 2.73 9.10 1.33
C LEU A 68 2.88 10.41 0.55
N ALA A 69 1.93 11.34 0.65
CA ALA A 69 2.02 12.65 0.00
C ALA A 69 3.23 13.45 0.52
N ASP A 70 3.55 13.35 1.80
CA ASP A 70 4.71 14.03 2.40
C ASP A 70 6.03 13.51 1.83
N VAL A 71 6.23 12.20 1.75
CA VAL A 71 7.48 11.64 1.17
C VAL A 71 7.59 11.91 -0.33
N LEU A 72 6.48 11.98 -1.06
CA LEU A 72 6.48 12.41 -2.46
C LEU A 72 6.89 13.88 -2.60
N GLY A 73 6.51 14.74 -1.66
CA GLY A 73 6.98 16.13 -1.61
C GLY A 73 8.50 16.23 -1.42
N GLU A 74 9.07 15.39 -0.57
CA GLU A 74 10.53 15.30 -0.41
C GLU A 74 11.22 14.79 -1.69
N ALA A 75 10.65 13.78 -2.33
CA ALA A 75 11.17 13.25 -3.59
C ALA A 75 11.14 14.30 -4.70
N LEU A 76 10.08 15.11 -4.79
CA LEU A 76 10.01 16.22 -5.74
C LEU A 76 11.18 17.18 -5.56
N LYS A 77 11.48 17.57 -4.32
CA LYS A 77 12.61 18.47 -4.04
C LYS A 77 13.93 17.86 -4.54
N LEU A 78 14.20 16.61 -4.19
CA LEU A 78 15.45 15.93 -4.58
C LEU A 78 15.57 15.76 -6.11
N VAL A 79 14.47 15.43 -6.79
CA VAL A 79 14.46 15.33 -8.27
C VAL A 79 14.65 16.71 -8.91
N THR A 80 14.16 17.79 -8.30
CA THR A 80 14.44 19.16 -8.75
C THR A 80 15.93 19.52 -8.58
N ASP A 81 16.57 19.12 -7.47
CA ASP A 81 18.02 19.35 -7.25
C ASP A 81 18.87 18.64 -8.33
N CYS A 82 18.37 17.57 -8.95
CA CYS A 82 19.03 16.91 -10.08
C CYS A 82 19.04 17.72 -11.39
N GLN A 83 18.33 18.85 -11.46
CA GLN A 83 18.32 19.74 -12.63
C GLN A 83 19.47 20.76 -12.60
N GLU A 84 20.07 20.97 -11.42
CA GLU A 84 21.21 21.85 -11.25
C GLU A 84 22.44 21.26 -11.93
N ALA A 85 23.22 22.12 -12.59
CA ALA A 85 24.51 21.77 -13.14
C ALA A 85 25.55 22.62 -12.42
N ASP A 86 26.28 22.00 -11.48
CA ASP A 86 27.42 22.64 -10.86
C ASP A 86 28.52 22.90 -11.91
N THR A 87 29.23 24.01 -11.81
CA THR A 87 30.29 24.39 -12.77
C THR A 87 31.67 23.89 -12.36
N ASN A 88 31.84 23.41 -11.12
CA ASN A 88 33.11 22.91 -10.59
C ASN A 88 33.11 21.37 -10.50
N PHE A 89 34.01 20.71 -11.24
CA PHE A 89 34.07 19.25 -11.41
C PHE A 89 34.20 18.46 -10.10
N VAL A 90 34.98 18.91 -9.11
CA VAL A 90 35.13 18.16 -7.85
C VAL A 90 33.88 18.29 -6.98
N CYS A 91 33.28 19.48 -6.93
CA CYS A 91 32.01 19.70 -6.25
C CYS A 91 30.87 18.93 -6.93
N LEU A 92 30.86 18.89 -8.26
CA LEU A 92 29.91 18.12 -9.08
C LEU A 92 29.83 16.66 -8.62
N PHE A 93 30.95 15.93 -8.56
CA PHE A 93 30.91 14.51 -8.17
C PHE A 93 30.52 14.30 -6.70
N TYR A 94 31.00 15.14 -5.80
CA TYR A 94 30.67 15.02 -4.37
C TYR A 94 29.18 15.30 -4.12
N ASN A 95 28.66 16.39 -4.69
CA ASN A 95 27.24 16.77 -4.59
C ASN A 95 26.36 15.75 -5.29
N ALA A 96 26.71 15.32 -6.51
CA ALA A 96 25.98 14.28 -7.23
C ALA A 96 25.94 12.96 -6.46
N GLY A 97 27.05 12.57 -5.82
CA GLY A 97 27.13 11.37 -4.99
C GLY A 97 26.25 11.43 -3.75
N ASN A 98 26.28 12.55 -3.00
CA ASN A 98 25.40 12.75 -1.85
C ASN A 98 23.91 12.77 -2.26
N LEU A 99 23.61 13.48 -3.36
CA LEU A 99 22.27 13.53 -3.94
C LEU A 99 21.78 12.16 -4.38
N SER A 100 22.64 11.34 -4.99
CA SER A 100 22.35 9.94 -5.34
C SER A 100 21.91 9.13 -4.12
N GLN A 101 22.60 9.28 -2.98
CA GLN A 101 22.24 8.59 -1.74
C GLN A 101 20.89 9.06 -1.19
N GLU A 102 20.61 10.36 -1.21
CA GLU A 102 19.30 10.89 -0.79
C GLU A 102 18.16 10.43 -1.71
N LEU A 103 18.39 10.34 -3.02
CA LEU A 103 17.42 9.79 -3.98
C LEU A 103 17.13 8.30 -3.71
N ILE A 104 18.15 7.50 -3.44
CA ILE A 104 17.96 6.08 -3.09
C ILE A 104 17.16 5.95 -1.79
N LYS A 105 17.47 6.76 -0.77
CA LYS A 105 16.71 6.77 0.49
C LYS A 105 15.27 7.18 0.29
N VAL A 106 15.00 8.21 -0.51
CA VAL A 106 13.63 8.68 -0.74
C VAL A 106 12.82 7.69 -1.57
N GLU A 107 13.44 7.02 -2.55
CA GLU A 107 12.81 5.94 -3.31
C GLU A 107 12.37 4.79 -2.39
N GLN A 108 13.23 4.39 -1.45
CA GLN A 108 12.89 3.33 -0.50
C GLN A 108 11.77 3.78 0.44
N ARG A 109 11.78 5.04 0.88
CA ARG A 109 10.71 5.59 1.73
C ARG A 109 9.39 5.72 0.99
N ILE A 110 9.39 6.08 -0.30
CA ILE A 110 8.18 6.03 -1.15
C ILE A 110 7.65 4.60 -1.17
N SER A 111 8.51 3.61 -1.42
CA SER A 111 8.10 2.20 -1.47
C SER A 111 7.50 1.73 -0.15
N ASN A 112 8.10 2.12 0.98
CA ASN A 112 7.58 1.79 2.32
C ASN A 112 6.21 2.44 2.56
N LYS A 113 6.06 3.74 2.26
CA LYS A 113 4.79 4.46 2.47
C LYS A 113 3.68 4.03 1.51
N ASN A 114 4.05 3.64 0.28
CA ASN A 114 3.12 3.03 -0.66
C ASN A 114 2.62 1.69 -0.14
N MET A 115 3.50 0.86 0.45
CA MET A 115 3.09 -0.40 1.07
C MET A 115 2.13 -0.17 2.24
N ASP A 116 2.41 0.81 3.11
CA ASP A 116 1.50 1.18 4.21
C ASP A 116 0.11 1.56 3.67
N ALA A 117 0.05 2.39 2.63
CA ALA A 117 -1.20 2.83 2.02
C ALA A 117 -1.97 1.68 1.36
N MET A 118 -1.29 0.83 0.59
CA MET A 118 -1.91 -0.35 -0.03
C MET A 118 -2.40 -1.35 1.02
N PHE A 119 -1.67 -1.51 2.13
CA PHE A 119 -2.10 -2.36 3.23
C PHE A 119 -3.36 -1.81 3.91
N ALA A 120 -3.46 -0.50 4.13
CA ALA A 120 -4.66 0.13 4.67
C ALA A 120 -5.87 -0.02 3.73
N ILE A 121 -5.67 0.22 2.43
CA ILE A 121 -6.71 0.02 1.41
C ILE A 121 -7.15 -1.44 1.36
N MET A 122 -6.20 -2.38 1.33
CA MET A 122 -6.50 -3.81 1.31
C MET A 122 -7.26 -4.24 2.57
N ALA A 123 -6.80 -3.82 3.75
CA ALA A 123 -7.46 -4.13 5.02
C ALA A 123 -8.89 -3.59 5.09
N PHE A 124 -9.15 -2.42 4.49
CA PHE A 124 -10.49 -1.87 4.37
C PHE A 124 -11.38 -2.70 3.43
N LEU A 125 -10.86 -3.11 2.27
CA LEU A 125 -11.60 -3.85 1.25
C LEU A 125 -11.83 -5.32 1.62
N LEU A 126 -11.08 -5.88 2.56
CA LEU A 126 -11.28 -7.25 3.02
C LEU A 126 -12.65 -7.41 3.69
N PRO A 127 -13.39 -8.49 3.39
CA PRO A 127 -14.64 -8.78 4.07
C PRO A 127 -14.41 -8.83 5.57
N LYS A 128 -15.20 -8.08 6.34
CA LYS A 128 -15.15 -8.18 7.80
C LYS A 128 -15.52 -9.60 8.21
N PRO A 129 -14.83 -10.21 9.18
CA PRO A 129 -15.17 -11.53 9.65
C PRO A 129 -16.64 -11.51 10.07
N THR A 130 -17.46 -12.29 9.37
CA THR A 130 -18.82 -12.55 9.78
C THR A 130 -18.73 -13.22 11.14
N THR A 131 -19.08 -12.50 12.20
CA THR A 131 -19.52 -13.16 13.42
C THR A 131 -20.56 -14.18 12.98
N PRO A 132 -20.44 -15.49 13.31
CA PRO A 132 -21.48 -16.42 12.97
C PRO A 132 -22.73 -15.96 13.72
N SER A 133 -23.62 -15.26 13.01
CA SER A 133 -25.01 -15.19 13.41
C SER A 133 -25.42 -16.63 13.69
N SER A 134 -25.93 -16.88 14.88
CA SER A 134 -26.50 -18.17 15.29
C SER A 134 -27.60 -18.57 14.30
N VAL A 135 -27.21 -19.12 13.14
CA VAL A 135 -28.12 -19.78 12.22
C VAL A 135 -28.41 -21.11 12.89
N ARG A 136 -29.55 -21.14 13.59
CA ARG A 136 -30.08 -22.34 14.21
C ARG A 136 -30.30 -23.34 13.06
N PRO A 137 -29.62 -24.51 13.03
CA PRO A 137 -29.72 -25.43 11.91
C PRO A 137 -31.18 -25.83 11.68
N THR A 138 -31.61 -25.83 10.42
CA THR A 138 -32.97 -26.24 10.04
C THR A 138 -33.21 -27.70 10.45
N ALA A 139 -34.46 -28.10 10.66
CA ALA A 139 -34.81 -29.45 11.12
C ALA A 139 -34.22 -30.56 10.22
N GLN A 140 -34.04 -30.26 8.93
CA GLN A 140 -33.43 -31.14 7.94
C GLN A 140 -31.92 -31.35 8.13
N GLU A 141 -31.18 -30.34 8.59
CA GLU A 141 -29.76 -30.48 8.93
C GLU A 141 -29.54 -31.27 10.23
N ARG A 142 -30.45 -31.14 11.21
CA ARG A 142 -30.37 -31.95 12.45
C ARG A 142 -30.52 -33.45 12.18
N GLN A 143 -31.39 -33.83 11.25
CA GLN A 143 -31.52 -35.23 10.83
C GLN A 143 -30.24 -35.74 10.15
N ARG A 144 -29.61 -34.93 9.29
CA ARG A 144 -28.34 -35.32 8.65
C ARG A 144 -27.20 -35.46 9.65
N LEU A 145 -27.08 -34.55 10.61
CA LEU A 145 -26.09 -34.63 11.69
C LEU A 145 -26.33 -35.85 12.62
N GLY A 146 -27.59 -36.19 12.91
CA GLY A 146 -27.94 -37.40 13.66
C GLY A 146 -27.54 -38.69 12.94
N VAL A 147 -27.77 -38.78 11.62
CA VAL A 147 -27.37 -39.93 10.80
C VAL A 147 -25.84 -40.05 10.71
N ILE A 148 -25.14 -38.94 10.53
CA ILE A 148 -23.66 -38.93 10.49
C ILE A 148 -23.07 -39.36 11.85
N GLY A 149 -23.64 -38.91 12.97
CA GLY A 149 -23.23 -39.34 14.31
C GLY A 149 -23.41 -40.84 14.55
N ILE A 150 -24.52 -41.42 14.07
CA ILE A 150 -24.76 -42.87 14.16
C ILE A 150 -23.77 -43.64 13.28
N ILE A 151 -23.47 -43.17 12.08
CA ILE A 151 -22.49 -43.80 11.18
C ILE A 151 -21.09 -43.78 11.81
N LEU A 152 -20.68 -42.68 12.45
CA LEU A 152 -19.39 -42.60 13.13
C LEU A 152 -19.28 -43.58 14.31
N ILE A 153 -20.36 -43.79 15.09
CA ILE A 153 -20.39 -44.79 16.17
C ILE A 153 -20.29 -46.23 15.63
N LEU A 154 -20.91 -46.51 14.48
CA LEU A 154 -20.87 -47.84 13.85
C LEU A 154 -19.53 -48.13 13.17
N VAL A 155 -18.88 -47.12 12.59
CA VAL A 155 -17.61 -47.27 11.86
C VAL A 155 -16.39 -47.21 12.78
N PHE A 156 -16.48 -46.48 13.89
CA PHE A 156 -15.43 -46.41 14.90
C PHE A 156 -15.94 -46.97 16.23
N PRO A 157 -15.84 -48.30 16.47
CA PRO A 157 -16.00 -48.81 17.81
C PRO A 157 -14.86 -48.22 18.64
N LEU A 158 -15.21 -47.29 19.54
CA LEU A 158 -14.28 -46.74 20.53
C LEU A 158 -13.58 -47.90 21.23
N SER A 159 -12.32 -48.15 20.86
CA SER A 159 -11.45 -49.04 21.62
C SER A 159 -11.36 -48.49 23.03
N LYS A 160 -12.06 -49.13 23.96
CA LYS A 160 -11.87 -48.92 25.39
C LYS A 160 -10.39 -49.18 25.70
N LYS A 161 -9.63 -48.11 25.90
CA LYS A 161 -8.37 -48.21 26.65
C LYS A 161 -8.75 -48.62 28.08
N SER A 162 -8.34 -49.83 28.46
CA SER A 162 -8.32 -50.29 29.85
C SER A 162 -7.57 -49.28 30.69
N LEU A 163 -8.21 -48.78 31.74
CA LEU A 163 -7.54 -48.15 32.86
C LEU A 163 -7.24 -49.27 33.87
N SER A 164 -5.97 -49.34 34.27
CA SER A 164 -5.33 -50.34 35.11
C SER A 164 -4.93 -51.66 34.45
#